data_AF-A0A6J6RS89-F1
#
_entry.id   AF-A0A6J6RS89-F1
#
_cell.length_a   1.000
_cell.length_b   1.000
_cell.length_c   1.000
_cell.angle_alpha   90.00
_cell.angle_beta   90.00
_cell.angle_gamma   90.00
#
_symmetry.space_group_name_H-M   'P 1'
#
loop_
_entity.id
_entity.type
_entity.pdbx_description
1 polymer ?
#
loop_
_entity_poly.entity_id
_entity_poly.type
_entity_poly.pdbx_seq_one_letter_code
_entity_poly.pdbx_strand_id
1 'polypeptide(L)'
;MSLCRTFGAFDGHDTRREVFLIDQSGPANADPSSAVRDAVDAIDALLAEGRTVIVHCHGGHSRTGLVLKAWAMRTHGFTEREAHIWLAERWDQYQDYQDSFIELLKAEW
;
A
#
# COMPACT_ATOMS: atom_id res chain seq x y z
N MET A 1 -7.67 0.76 -6.17
CA MET A 1 -6.39 1.48 -6.05
C MET A 1 -5.28 0.63 -6.63
N SER A 2 -4.52 1.17 -7.59
CA SER A 2 -3.40 0.47 -8.21
C SER A 2 -2.07 1.08 -7.81
N LEU A 3 -1.09 0.21 -7.52
CA LEU A 3 0.30 0.56 -7.20
C LEU A 3 1.27 0.36 -8.40
N CYS A 4 0.71 0.05 -9.56
CA CYS A 4 1.42 -0.23 -10.81
C CYS A 4 0.86 0.63 -11.95
N ARG A 5 1.62 0.69 -13.05
CA ARG A 5 1.08 1.22 -14.32
C ARG A 5 0.00 0.27 -14.82
N THR A 6 -1.22 0.76 -14.94
CA THR A 6 -2.38 -0.02 -15.37
C THR A 6 -2.56 -0.03 -16.89
N PHE A 7 -1.94 0.93 -17.58
CA PHE A 7 -2.06 1.13 -19.04
C PHE A 7 -3.53 1.16 -19.52
N GLY A 8 -4.42 1.76 -18.72
CA GLY A 8 -5.84 1.90 -19.04
C GLY A 8 -6.71 0.69 -18.72
N ALA A 9 -6.15 -0.37 -18.12
CA ALA A 9 -6.91 -1.57 -17.76
C ALA A 9 -8.14 -1.30 -16.86
N PHE A 10 -8.14 -0.18 -16.13
CA PHE A 10 -9.25 0.22 -15.26
C PHE A 10 -9.98 1.49 -15.72
N ASP A 11 -9.81 1.93 -16.96
CA ASP A 11 -10.43 3.17 -17.45
C ASP A 11 -11.96 3.16 -17.39
N GLY A 12 -12.59 1.98 -17.45
CA GLY A 12 -14.03 1.79 -17.27
C GLY A 12 -14.53 1.82 -15.82
N HIS A 13 -13.67 2.08 -14.83
CA HIS A 13 -14.07 2.22 -13.43
C HIS A 13 -14.07 3.70 -13.03
N ASP A 14 -15.27 4.21 -12.70
CA ASP A 14 -15.51 5.62 -12.33
C ASP A 14 -14.73 6.08 -11.10
N THR A 15 -14.44 5.15 -10.18
CA THR A 15 -13.72 5.44 -8.93
C THR A 15 -12.44 4.63 -8.89
N ARG A 16 -11.35 5.22 -9.38
CA ARG A 16 -10.00 4.64 -9.33
C ARG A 16 -8.96 5.66 -8.88
N ARG A 17 -7.91 5.15 -8.26
CA ARG A 17 -6.69 5.88 -7.89
C ARG A 17 -5.49 5.06 -8.29
N GLU A 18 -4.50 5.71 -8.89
CA GLU A 18 -3.26 5.11 -9.34
C GLU A 18 -2.10 5.86 -8.69
N VAL A 19 -1.30 5.13 -7.93
CA VAL A 19 -0.05 5.59 -7.33
C VAL A 19 1.03 4.69 -7.89
N PHE A 20 2.16 5.20 -8.36
CA PHE A 20 3.20 4.35 -8.92
C PHE A 20 4.33 4.15 -7.92
N LEU A 21 4.54 2.90 -7.49
CA LEU A 21 5.67 2.51 -6.65
C LEU A 21 6.51 1.45 -7.35
N ILE A 22 7.83 1.66 -7.32
CA ILE A 22 8.82 0.71 -7.83
C ILE A 22 9.27 -0.20 -6.70
N ASP A 23 9.21 -1.50 -6.96
CA ASP A 23 9.55 -2.59 -6.04
C ASP A 23 11.03 -2.98 -6.22
N GLN A 24 11.91 -2.04 -5.89
CA GLN A 24 13.35 -2.21 -6.04
C GLN A 24 14.07 -1.54 -4.88
N SER A 25 15.13 -2.20 -4.39
CA SER A 25 16.04 -1.60 -3.42
C SER A 25 16.82 -0.43 -4.02
N GLY A 26 17.12 0.57 -3.18
CA GLY A 26 17.83 1.79 -3.59
C GLY A 26 16.89 2.94 -3.96
N PRO A 27 17.43 4.07 -4.47
CA PRO A 27 16.65 5.28 -4.76
C PRO A 27 15.82 5.15 -6.06
N ALA A 28 14.97 4.14 -6.14
CA ALA A 28 14.10 3.90 -7.28
C ALA A 28 12.84 4.79 -7.27
N ASN A 29 12.40 5.20 -6.08
CA ASN A 29 11.27 6.12 -5.90
C ASN A 29 11.81 7.48 -5.45
N ALA A 30 11.37 8.57 -6.10
CA ALA A 30 11.81 9.92 -5.75
C ALA A 30 11.30 10.37 -4.38
N ASP A 31 10.05 10.02 -4.05
CA ASP A 31 9.42 10.29 -2.75
C ASP A 31 8.43 9.15 -2.41
N PRO A 32 8.92 8.00 -1.90
CA PRO A 32 8.05 6.88 -1.53
C PRO A 32 7.13 7.23 -0.36
N SER A 33 7.58 8.13 0.50
CA SER A 33 6.89 8.59 1.71
C SER A 33 5.57 9.29 1.36
N SER A 34 5.61 10.28 0.47
CA SER A 34 4.40 10.97 0.01
C SER A 34 3.49 10.07 -0.81
N ALA A 35 4.06 9.18 -1.64
CA ALA A 35 3.26 8.21 -2.40
C ALA A 35 2.45 7.26 -1.50
N VAL A 36 3.05 6.76 -0.41
CA VAL A 36 2.33 5.91 0.56
C VAL A 36 1.28 6.72 1.31
N ARG A 37 1.56 7.96 1.72
CA ARG A 37 0.56 8.84 2.35
C ARG A 37 -0.64 9.08 1.45
N ASP A 38 -0.41 9.46 0.19
CA ASP A 38 -1.48 9.68 -0.79
C ASP A 38 -2.34 8.43 -0.98
N ALA A 39 -1.72 7.25 -1.00
CA ALA A 39 -2.43 5.98 -1.10
C ALA A 39 -3.31 5.72 0.12
N VAL A 40 -2.79 5.90 1.33
CA VAL A 40 -3.56 5.69 2.57
C VAL A 40 -4.68 6.72 2.71
N ASP A 41 -4.42 8.00 2.44
CA ASP A 41 -5.43 9.07 2.49
C ASP A 41 -6.59 8.77 1.53
N ALA A 42 -6.29 8.25 0.34
CA ALA A 42 -7.30 7.83 -0.61
C ALA A 42 -8.07 6.57 -0.16
N ILE A 43 -7.44 5.64 0.57
CA ILE A 43 -8.16 4.51 1.19
C ILE A 43 -9.15 5.04 2.23
N ASP A 44 -8.69 5.91 3.15
CA ASP A 44 -9.52 6.48 4.21
C ASP A 44 -10.71 7.25 3.64
N ALA A 45 -10.50 8.09 2.61
CA ALA A 45 -11.57 8.83 1.95
C ALA A 45 -12.63 7.91 1.32
N LEU A 46 -12.21 6.86 0.61
CA LEU A 46 -13.13 5.92 -0.02
C LEU A 46 -13.90 5.07 1.01
N LEU A 47 -13.26 4.67 2.10
CA LEU A 47 -13.92 3.96 3.20
C LEU A 47 -14.92 4.87 3.92
N ALA A 48 -14.60 6.15 4.13
CA ALA A 48 -15.50 7.13 4.71
C ALA A 48 -16.76 7.38 3.85
N GLU A 49 -16.65 7.22 2.53
CA GLU A 49 -17.79 7.21 1.61
C GLU A 49 -18.62 5.91 1.67
N GLY A 50 -18.25 4.95 2.51
CA GLY A 50 -18.94 3.66 2.65
C GLY A 50 -18.62 2.68 1.51
N ARG A 51 -17.54 2.89 0.75
CA ARG A 51 -17.15 2.03 -0.37
C ARG A 51 -16.25 0.90 0.08
N THR A 52 -16.30 -0.21 -0.65
CA THR A 52 -15.27 -1.26 -0.58
C THR A 52 -14.05 -0.86 -1.41
N VAL A 53 -12.87 -0.91 -0.81
CA VAL A 53 -11.60 -0.55 -1.48
C VAL A 53 -10.79 -1.79 -1.79
N ILE A 54 -10.40 -1.94 -3.05
CA ILE A 54 -9.43 -2.96 -3.49
C ILE A 54 -8.08 -2.27 -3.69
N VAL A 55 -7.03 -2.79 -3.06
CA VAL A 55 -5.64 -2.34 -3.24
C VAL A 55 -4.85 -3.45 -3.93
N HIS A 56 -4.12 -3.12 -4.99
CA HIS A 56 -3.31 -4.10 -5.69
C HIS A 56 -2.03 -3.52 -6.29
N CYS A 57 -1.04 -4.38 -6.53
CA CYS A 57 0.09 -4.13 -7.40
C CYS A 57 0.09 -5.18 -8.52
N HIS A 58 1.25 -5.51 -9.11
CA HIS A 58 1.33 -6.52 -10.17
C HIS A 58 1.18 -7.94 -9.60
N GLY A 59 1.87 -8.25 -8.50
CA GLY A 59 1.83 -9.58 -7.87
C GLY A 59 1.03 -9.65 -6.56
N GLY A 60 0.60 -8.51 -6.02
CA GLY A 60 -0.09 -8.49 -4.71
C GLY A 60 0.79 -8.83 -3.51
N HIS A 61 2.13 -8.78 -3.66
CA HIS A 61 3.10 -9.18 -2.63
C HIS A 61 3.61 -7.98 -1.81
N SER A 62 4.64 -7.28 -2.31
CA SER A 62 5.40 -6.27 -1.56
C SER A 62 4.69 -4.91 -1.48
N ARG A 63 4.48 -4.21 -2.61
CA ARG A 63 3.85 -2.87 -2.63
C ARG A 63 2.43 -2.83 -2.05
N THR A 64 1.62 -3.84 -2.38
CA THR A 64 0.29 -3.98 -1.77
C THR A 64 0.41 -4.07 -0.25
N GLY A 65 1.33 -4.91 0.23
CA GLY A 65 1.58 -5.06 1.67
C GLY A 65 2.08 -3.79 2.33
N LEU A 66 2.98 -3.03 1.68
CA LEU A 66 3.44 -1.73 2.18
C LEU A 66 2.27 -0.79 2.48
N VAL A 67 1.38 -0.57 1.52
CA VAL A 67 0.25 0.37 1.69
C VAL A 67 -0.77 -0.14 2.70
N LEU A 68 -1.09 -1.44 2.68
CA LEU A 68 -2.04 -2.03 3.64
C LEU A 68 -1.50 -1.99 5.07
N LYS A 69 -0.19 -2.18 5.26
CA LYS A 69 0.44 -2.04 6.58
C LYS A 69 0.44 -0.61 7.06
N ALA A 70 0.83 0.36 6.21
CA ALA A 70 0.75 1.79 6.54
C ALA A 70 -0.68 2.18 6.98
N TRP A 71 -1.69 1.74 6.24
CA TRP A 71 -3.09 1.96 6.60
C TRP A 71 -3.46 1.31 7.95
N ALA A 72 -3.06 0.06 8.19
CA ALA A 72 -3.34 -0.64 9.45
C ALA A 72 -2.64 0.02 10.66
N MET A 73 -1.39 0.46 10.49
CA MET A 73 -0.63 1.19 11.52
C MET A 73 -1.35 2.49 11.90
N ARG A 74 -1.75 3.30 10.90
CA ARG A 74 -2.52 4.53 11.13
C ARG A 74 -3.87 4.26 11.79
N THR A 75 -4.60 3.26 11.30
CA THR A 75 -6.00 3.03 11.69
C THR A 75 -6.12 2.36 13.06
N HIS A 76 -5.21 1.45 13.38
CA HIS A 76 -5.27 0.62 14.58
C HIS A 76 -4.20 0.98 15.62
N GLY A 77 -3.28 1.90 15.31
CA GLY A 77 -2.14 2.23 16.17
C GLY A 77 -1.12 1.09 16.24
N PHE A 78 -1.07 0.22 15.24
CA PHE A 78 -0.15 -0.92 15.21
C PHE A 78 1.28 -0.46 14.95
N THR A 79 2.22 -1.17 15.55
CA THR A 79 3.62 -1.18 15.10
C THR A 79 3.75 -1.86 13.73
N GLU A 80 4.88 -1.64 13.05
CA GLU A 80 5.18 -2.29 11.77
C GLU A 80 5.08 -3.82 11.86
N ARG A 81 5.50 -4.41 12.98
CA ARG A 81 5.48 -5.85 13.23
C ARG A 81 4.07 -6.38 13.46
N GLU A 82 3.24 -5.64 14.19
CA GLU A 82 1.83 -6.00 14.40
C GLU A 82 1.04 -5.91 13.09
N ALA A 83 1.27 -4.86 12.29
CA ALA A 83 0.67 -4.73 10.97
C ALA A 83 1.12 -5.85 10.02
N HIS A 84 2.39 -6.28 10.10
CA HIS A 84 2.89 -7.45 9.37
C HIS A 84 2.09 -8.71 9.75
N ILE A 85 1.97 -9.02 11.04
CA ILE A 85 1.26 -10.21 11.51
C ILE A 85 -0.21 -10.16 11.04
N TRP A 86 -0.86 -9.02 11.26
CA TRP A 86 -2.25 -8.79 10.86
C TRP A 86 -2.48 -9.06 9.37
N LEU A 87 -1.56 -8.60 8.51
CA LEU A 87 -1.68 -8.80 7.08
C LEU A 87 -1.36 -10.25 6.67
N ALA A 88 -0.28 -10.82 7.20
CA ALA A 88 0.16 -12.18 6.89
C ALA A 88 -0.88 -13.24 7.27
N GLU A 89 -1.65 -13.03 8.35
CA GLU A 89 -2.75 -13.92 8.75
C GLU A 89 -3.94 -13.91 7.77
N ARG A 90 -4.06 -12.88 6.93
CA ARG A 90 -5.21 -12.65 6.03
C ARG A 90 -4.87 -12.89 4.56
N TRP A 91 -3.59 -12.81 4.21
CA TRP A 91 -3.14 -12.84 2.83
C TRP A 91 -1.87 -13.67 2.69
N ASP A 92 -2.05 -14.95 2.37
CA ASP A 92 -0.96 -15.94 2.23
C ASP A 92 0.08 -15.58 1.15
N GLN A 93 -0.26 -14.68 0.23
CA GLN A 93 0.64 -14.21 -0.81
C GLN A 93 1.52 -13.04 -0.33
N TYR A 94 1.31 -12.51 0.88
CA TYR A 94 2.13 -11.41 1.39
C TYR A 94 3.58 -11.85 1.60
N GLN A 95 4.52 -10.97 1.24
CA GLN A 95 5.94 -11.13 1.52
C GLN A 95 6.56 -9.78 1.92
N ASP A 96 7.46 -9.78 2.88
CA ASP A 96 8.08 -8.59 3.48
C ASP A 96 9.56 -8.43 3.14
N TYR A 97 10.04 -9.05 2.07
CA TYR A 97 11.46 -9.06 1.69
C TYR A 97 12.07 -7.66 1.38
N GLN A 98 11.26 -6.62 1.24
CA GLN A 98 11.72 -5.29 0.84
C GLN A 98 12.07 -4.44 2.07
N ASP A 99 13.32 -4.52 2.54
CA ASP A 99 13.80 -3.84 3.75
C ASP A 99 13.54 -2.33 3.74
N SER A 100 13.72 -1.66 2.60
CA SER A 100 13.48 -0.21 2.50
C SER A 100 12.03 0.19 2.79
N PHE A 101 11.06 -0.70 2.55
CA PHE A 101 9.66 -0.47 2.88
C PHE A 101 9.39 -0.70 4.36
N ILE A 102 10.03 -1.70 4.96
CA ILE A 102 9.99 -1.91 6.42
C ILE A 102 10.55 -0.69 7.15
N GLU A 103 11.72 -0.21 6.73
CA GLU A 103 12.36 0.95 7.37
C GLU A 103 11.56 2.24 7.18
N LEU A 104 10.93 2.43 6.01
CA LEU A 104 9.99 3.53 5.79
C LEU A 104 8.83 3.48 6.79
N LEU A 105 8.21 2.31 6.98
CA LEU A 105 7.09 2.13 7.91
C LEU A 105 7.52 2.44 9.35
N LYS A 106 8.66 1.90 9.81
CA LYS A 106 9.15 2.14 11.17
C LYS A 106 9.49 3.61 11.45
N ALA A 107 9.91 4.35 10.43
CA ALA A 107 10.35 5.73 10.57
C ALA A 107 9.20 6.75 10.57
N GLU A 108 8.10 6.46 9.89
CA GLU A 108 7.11 7.49 9.51
C GLU A 108 5.65 7.15 9.83
N TRP A 109 5.36 5.92 10.26
CA TRP A 109 3.99 5.42 10.50
C TRP A 109 3.85 4.88 11.92
#